data_AF-A0A645DBM8-F1
#
_entry.id   AF-A0A645DBM8-F1
#
_cell.length_a   1.000
_cell.length_b   1.000
_cell.length_c   1.000
_cell.angle_alpha   90.00
_cell.angle_beta   90.00
_cell.angle_gamma   90.00
#
_symmetry.space_group_name_H-M   'P 1'
#
loop_
_entity.id
_entity.type
_entity.pdbx_description
1 polymer ?
#
loop_
_entity_poly.entity_id
_entity_poly.type
_entity_poly.pdbx_seq_one_letter_code
_entity_poly.pdbx_strand_id
1 'polypeptide(L)'
;MLMLSGFDRYMQIARCFRDEDLRADRQPEFTQIDMEMSFVDETDIETMNEGLVKKIFKEVLNVDVPTPFLRMPYTEAMARFGSDKPDTRFGLELQDVSDVVRDCGFAVFDGALQAGGSVRCINAKGLADKLSRKEIDKLVDTVKTYGAKGLAYTRCTAENETSSFEKFLSDETKAALRAAAGVETGDVLLVVADAKNSVVFAALGALRLAIAKKHGLIDEGKFNFLWVTDFPFFEYSEEEGRFMAMHHPFTMPNEADLDKVETDPGAVRARAYDMVLNGCELGGGSIRINDPVLQNRMLKALGFTEARARESFGFLMDAYRYGAPPHGGMAFGLDRLAMLICGADSLRDVTAFPKVQNASELMSGCPSPVDAKQLDELKINLKQ
;
A
#
# COMPACT_ATOMS: atom_id res chain seq x y z
N MET A 1 -5.14 -13.02 22.09
CA MET A 1 -5.22 -13.90 23.28
C MET A 1 -4.79 -13.22 24.59
N LEU A 2 -3.70 -12.45 24.63
CA LEU A 2 -3.29 -11.75 25.86
C LEU A 2 -4.35 -10.75 26.36
N MET A 3 -4.99 -10.01 25.45
CA MET A 3 -6.11 -9.12 25.78
C MET A 3 -7.27 -9.89 26.45
N LEU A 4 -7.58 -11.09 25.94
CA LEU A 4 -8.60 -11.98 26.51
C LEU A 4 -8.17 -12.59 27.84
N SER A 5 -6.87 -12.61 28.15
CA SER A 5 -6.32 -13.11 29.41
C SER A 5 -6.32 -12.05 30.52
N GLY A 6 -6.84 -10.85 30.24
CA GLY A 6 -6.94 -9.74 31.18
C GLY A 6 -5.75 -8.78 31.19
N PHE A 7 -4.78 -8.95 30.28
CA PHE A 7 -3.77 -7.91 30.06
C PHE A 7 -4.41 -6.74 29.31
N ASP A 8 -4.27 -5.52 29.84
CA ASP A 8 -4.87 -4.32 29.24
C ASP A 8 -4.03 -3.79 28.06
N ARG A 9 -2.70 -3.75 28.21
CA ARG A 9 -1.77 -3.25 27.20
C ARG A 9 -0.58 -4.16 27.09
N TYR A 10 -0.23 -4.52 25.87
CA TYR A 10 0.86 -5.40 25.53
C TYR A 10 1.79 -4.72 24.54
N MET A 11 3.09 -4.95 24.70
CA MET A 11 4.10 -4.60 23.72
C MET A 11 5.20 -5.67 23.72
N GLN A 12 5.69 -6.01 22.53
CA GLN A 12 6.86 -6.87 22.37
C GLN A 12 7.69 -6.42 21.19
N ILE A 13 9.02 -6.38 21.37
CA ILE A 13 9.96 -6.38 20.25
C ILE A 13 10.16 -7.84 19.84
N ALA A 14 9.47 -8.26 18.78
CA ALA A 14 9.35 -9.66 18.39
C ALA A 14 10.04 -9.93 17.06
N ARG A 15 10.66 -11.12 16.93
CA ARG A 15 11.12 -11.63 15.63
C ARG A 15 9.94 -12.29 14.92
N CYS A 16 9.71 -11.87 13.69
CA CYS A 16 8.68 -12.38 12.80
C CYS A 16 9.32 -13.09 11.62
N PHE A 17 8.62 -14.08 11.06
CA PHE A 17 9.09 -14.90 9.96
C PHE A 17 8.02 -14.97 8.88
N ARG A 18 8.38 -14.70 7.62
CA ARG A 18 7.49 -14.82 6.45
C ARG A 18 8.28 -15.36 5.28
N ASP A 19 7.82 -16.46 4.70
CA ASP A 19 8.42 -17.07 3.51
C ASP A 19 7.80 -16.44 2.26
N GLU A 20 8.35 -15.30 1.85
CA GLU A 20 7.89 -14.48 0.73
C GLU A 20 9.11 -13.98 -0.08
N ASP A 21 8.88 -13.57 -1.33
CA ASP A 21 9.92 -12.97 -2.16
C ASP A 21 10.54 -11.73 -1.50
N LEU A 22 11.87 -11.70 -1.42
CA LEU A 22 12.61 -10.60 -0.80
C LEU A 22 12.64 -9.35 -1.68
N ARG A 23 12.67 -8.19 -1.03
CA ARG A 23 12.80 -6.86 -1.64
C ARG A 23 13.79 -6.02 -0.82
N ALA A 24 14.12 -4.81 -1.28
CA ALA A 24 15.03 -3.92 -0.55
C ALA A 24 14.53 -3.62 0.89
N ASP A 25 13.20 -3.60 1.06
CA ASP A 25 12.46 -3.33 2.29
C ASP A 25 11.82 -4.59 2.93
N ARG A 26 12.24 -5.81 2.53
CA ARG A 26 11.69 -7.08 3.01
C ARG A 26 12.76 -8.16 3.23
N GLN A 27 12.74 -8.76 4.42
CA GLN A 27 13.59 -9.90 4.82
C GLN A 27 12.69 -11.06 5.29
N PRO A 28 13.14 -12.33 5.16
CA PRO A 28 12.34 -13.50 5.55
C PRO A 28 12.20 -13.61 7.08
N GLU A 29 13.16 -13.02 7.80
CA GLU A 29 13.09 -12.79 9.24
C GLU A 29 13.25 -11.28 9.49
N PHE A 30 12.37 -10.70 10.30
CA PHE A 30 12.36 -9.25 10.56
C PHE A 30 11.79 -8.96 11.94
N THR A 31 12.08 -7.79 12.48
CA THR A 31 11.74 -7.41 13.84
C THR A 31 10.56 -6.45 13.86
N GLN A 32 9.55 -6.75 14.66
CA GLN A 32 8.41 -5.86 14.89
C GLN A 32 8.42 -5.27 16.29
N ILE A 33 7.93 -4.04 16.43
CA ILE A 33 7.38 -3.54 17.69
C ILE A 33 5.88 -3.83 17.63
N ASP A 34 5.49 -4.98 18.18
CA ASP A 34 4.11 -5.46 18.22
C ASP A 34 3.40 -4.90 19.46
N MET A 35 2.20 -4.37 19.30
CA MET A 35 1.43 -3.72 20.36
C MET A 35 -0.05 -4.04 20.24
N GLU A 36 -0.70 -4.32 21.36
CA GLU A 36 -2.14 -4.57 21.43
C GLU A 36 -2.70 -3.97 22.72
N MET A 37 -3.89 -3.37 22.65
CA MET A 37 -4.55 -2.68 23.77
C MET A 37 -6.02 -3.08 23.84
N SER A 38 -6.56 -3.20 25.05
CA SER A 38 -7.98 -3.42 25.33
C SER A 38 -8.71 -2.10 25.56
N PHE A 39 -10.01 -2.08 25.27
CA PHE A 39 -10.93 -0.95 25.48
C PHE A 39 -10.49 0.35 24.76
N VAL A 40 -10.02 0.21 23.52
CA VAL A 40 -9.52 1.30 22.68
C VAL A 40 -10.26 1.39 21.35
N ASP A 41 -10.20 2.57 20.74
CA ASP A 41 -10.52 2.80 19.33
C ASP A 41 -9.28 3.18 18.49
N GLU A 42 -9.48 3.48 17.21
CA GLU A 42 -8.43 3.89 16.26
C GLU A 42 -7.70 5.13 16.74
N THR A 43 -8.41 6.11 17.31
CA THR A 43 -7.84 7.38 17.77
C THR A 43 -6.88 7.15 18.95
N ASP A 44 -7.25 6.26 19.87
CA ASP A 44 -6.38 5.88 20.99
C ASP A 44 -5.07 5.25 20.50
N ILE A 45 -5.16 4.32 19.55
CA ILE A 45 -3.99 3.64 18.96
C ILE A 45 -3.12 4.62 18.18
N GLU A 46 -3.73 5.44 17.32
CA GLU A 46 -3.01 6.44 16.53
C GLU A 46 -2.29 7.45 17.43
N THR A 47 -2.97 7.99 18.44
CA THR A 47 -2.41 9.00 19.36
C THR A 47 -1.23 8.43 20.16
N MET A 48 -1.35 7.19 20.63
CA MET A 48 -0.27 6.51 21.35
C MET A 48 0.97 6.34 20.45
N ASN A 49 0.76 5.90 19.20
CA ASN A 49 1.83 5.64 18.25
C ASN A 49 2.47 6.92 17.70
N GLU A 50 1.71 7.99 17.51
CA GLU A 50 2.23 9.34 17.24
C GLU A 50 3.16 9.79 18.37
N GLY A 51 2.78 9.55 19.63
CA GLY A 51 3.61 9.82 20.80
C GLY A 51 4.91 9.03 20.81
N LEU A 52 4.86 7.73 20.47
CA LEU A 52 6.03 6.87 20.33
C LEU A 52 6.99 7.39 19.26
N VAL A 53 6.50 7.65 18.05
CA VAL A 53 7.32 8.14 16.94
C VAL A 53 7.92 9.50 17.27
N LYS A 54 7.13 10.43 17.81
CA LYS A 54 7.61 11.74 18.24
C LYS A 54 8.76 11.63 19.23
N LYS A 55 8.65 10.72 20.21
CA LYS A 55 9.70 10.46 21.19
C LYS A 55 10.96 9.89 20.53
N ILE A 56 10.82 8.88 19.68
CA ILE A 56 11.95 8.25 18.96
C ILE A 56 12.70 9.29 18.13
N PHE A 57 11.99 10.06 17.31
CA PHE A 57 12.61 11.07 16.45
C PHE A 57 13.29 12.18 17.25
N LYS A 58 12.70 12.58 18.40
CA LYS A 58 13.31 13.56 19.28
C LYS A 58 14.57 13.03 19.97
N GLU A 59 14.53 11.82 20.50
CA GLU A 59 15.66 11.27 21.26
C GLU A 59 16.82 10.79 20.37
N VAL A 60 16.51 10.25 19.19
CA VAL A 60 17.52 9.66 18.29
C VAL A 60 18.06 10.68 17.29
N LEU A 61 17.19 11.50 16.69
CA LEU A 61 17.58 12.45 15.63
C LEU A 61 17.55 13.91 16.06
N ASN A 62 17.05 14.21 17.27
CA ASN A 62 16.74 15.57 17.71
C ASN A 62 15.82 16.32 16.73
N VAL A 63 14.88 15.61 16.11
CA VAL A 63 13.87 16.16 15.21
C VAL A 63 12.55 16.29 15.96
N ASP A 64 11.99 17.49 15.97
CA ASP A 64 10.66 17.75 16.52
C ASP A 64 9.59 17.39 15.48
N VAL A 65 8.94 16.24 15.68
CA VAL A 65 7.87 15.75 14.81
C VAL A 65 6.53 16.37 15.25
N PRO A 66 5.84 17.11 14.36
CA PRO A 66 4.54 17.70 14.67
C PRO A 66 3.45 16.62 14.69
N THR A 67 2.59 16.67 15.71
CA THR A 67 1.40 15.82 15.86
C THR A 67 0.18 16.71 16.08
N PRO A 68 -1.03 16.31 15.65
CA PRO A 68 -1.36 15.02 15.04
C PRO A 68 -0.90 14.89 13.59
N PHE A 69 -0.73 13.65 13.10
CA PHE A 69 -0.39 13.40 11.70
C PHE A 69 -1.62 13.62 10.80
N LEU A 70 -1.33 13.89 9.51
CA LEU A 70 -2.38 13.92 8.50
C LEU A 70 -3.06 12.55 8.43
N ARG A 71 -4.39 12.52 8.39
CA ARG A 71 -5.17 11.30 8.13
C ARG A 71 -5.74 11.36 6.73
N MET A 72 -5.55 10.30 5.96
CA MET A 72 -5.96 10.21 4.58
C MET A 72 -6.73 8.91 4.35
N PRO A 73 -8.00 8.95 3.94
CA PRO A 73 -8.71 7.74 3.56
C PRO A 73 -7.99 7.00 2.43
N TYR A 74 -8.02 5.67 2.44
CA TYR A 74 -7.42 4.82 1.42
C TYR A 74 -7.87 5.21 0.01
N THR A 75 -9.17 5.50 -0.15
CA THR A 75 -9.74 5.95 -1.42
C THR A 75 -9.12 7.25 -1.91
N GLU A 76 -8.83 8.18 -1.01
CA GLU A 76 -8.14 9.43 -1.31
C GLU A 76 -6.66 9.18 -1.65
N ALA A 77 -5.96 8.36 -0.87
CA ALA A 77 -4.56 7.99 -1.10
C ALA A 77 -4.36 7.36 -2.49
N MET A 78 -5.21 6.38 -2.83
CA MET A 78 -5.20 5.75 -4.14
C MET A 78 -5.59 6.72 -5.25
N ALA A 79 -6.61 7.55 -5.05
CA ALA A 79 -7.07 8.48 -6.07
C ALA A 79 -6.03 9.57 -6.39
N ARG A 80 -5.34 10.10 -5.38
CA ARG A 80 -4.38 11.22 -5.54
C ARG A 80 -2.95 10.77 -5.79
N PHE A 81 -2.53 9.61 -5.30
CA PHE A 81 -1.14 9.18 -5.35
C PHE A 81 -0.93 7.81 -5.98
N GLY A 82 -1.99 7.05 -6.24
CA GLY A 82 -1.89 5.70 -6.78
C GLY A 82 -1.24 4.70 -5.83
N SER A 83 -1.26 4.99 -4.52
CA SER A 83 -0.66 4.15 -3.49
C SER A 83 -1.31 4.40 -2.12
N ASP A 84 -1.42 3.34 -1.35
CA ASP A 84 -1.80 3.27 0.07
C ASP A 84 -0.67 3.67 1.03
N LYS A 85 0.53 3.93 0.50
CA LYS A 85 1.68 4.48 1.22
C LYS A 85 2.25 5.66 0.45
N PRO A 86 1.50 6.77 0.34
CA PRO A 86 1.90 7.88 -0.52
C PRO A 86 3.12 8.61 0.04
N ASP A 87 4.10 8.88 -0.83
CA ASP A 87 5.13 9.88 -0.55
C ASP A 87 4.59 11.27 -0.85
N THR A 88 4.25 12.04 0.18
CA THR A 88 3.66 13.39 0.05
C THR A 88 4.69 14.51 0.07
N ARG A 89 6.00 14.21 -0.01
CA ARG A 89 7.05 15.24 0.00
C ARG A 89 7.08 16.10 -1.25
N PHE A 90 6.45 15.64 -2.33
CA PHE A 90 6.39 16.31 -3.63
C PHE A 90 5.00 16.22 -4.26
N GLY A 91 4.75 17.00 -5.31
CA GLY A 91 3.46 17.04 -6.03
C GLY A 91 3.23 15.86 -6.98
N LEU A 92 2.91 16.15 -8.24
CA LEU A 92 2.59 15.16 -9.28
C LEU A 92 1.41 14.25 -8.91
N GLU A 93 0.41 14.80 -8.23
CA GLU A 93 -0.82 14.07 -7.90
C GLU A 93 -1.54 13.60 -9.17
N LEU A 94 -2.17 12.44 -9.07
CA LEU A 94 -3.06 11.89 -10.08
C LEU A 94 -4.30 12.76 -10.15
N GLN A 95 -4.71 13.09 -11.37
CA GLN A 95 -5.89 13.88 -11.65
C GLN A 95 -6.83 13.03 -12.51
N ASP A 96 -8.09 12.94 -12.08
CA ASP A 96 -9.12 12.26 -12.85
C ASP A 96 -9.64 13.18 -13.94
N VAL A 97 -9.45 12.78 -15.19
CA VAL A 97 -9.90 13.53 -16.37
C VAL A 97 -10.96 12.75 -17.15
N SER A 98 -11.49 11.67 -16.57
CA SER A 98 -12.44 10.75 -17.20
C SER A 98 -13.66 11.47 -17.79
N ASP A 99 -14.23 12.43 -17.05
CA ASP A 99 -15.41 13.18 -17.51
C ASP A 99 -15.07 14.16 -18.63
N VAL A 100 -13.86 14.71 -18.64
CA VAL A 100 -13.42 15.68 -19.65
C VAL A 100 -13.15 15.01 -21.00
N VAL A 101 -12.64 13.77 -20.96
CA VAL A 101 -12.29 13.01 -22.17
C VAL A 101 -13.33 11.95 -22.52
N ARG A 102 -14.52 12.01 -21.92
CA ARG A 102 -15.63 11.12 -22.22
C ARG A 102 -16.08 11.33 -23.67
N ASP A 103 -16.23 10.24 -24.40
CA ASP A 103 -16.66 10.22 -25.81
C ASP A 103 -15.79 11.11 -26.72
N CYS A 104 -14.50 11.19 -26.42
CA CYS A 104 -13.57 12.09 -27.10
C CYS A 104 -13.12 11.59 -28.48
N GLY A 105 -13.51 10.38 -28.88
CA GLY A 105 -13.19 9.76 -30.16
C GLY A 105 -11.83 9.06 -30.19
N PHE A 106 -11.06 9.12 -29.10
CA PHE A 106 -9.83 8.36 -28.96
C PHE A 106 -10.12 6.99 -28.35
N ALA A 107 -10.12 5.95 -29.19
CA ALA A 107 -10.55 4.59 -28.85
C ALA A 107 -9.92 3.99 -27.57
N VAL A 108 -8.70 4.40 -27.20
CA VAL A 108 -8.05 3.93 -25.96
C VAL A 108 -8.74 4.51 -24.72
N PHE A 109 -9.10 5.80 -24.75
CA PHE A 109 -9.79 6.45 -23.63
C PHE A 109 -11.25 6.02 -23.58
N ASP A 110 -11.95 6.08 -24.71
CA ASP A 110 -13.36 5.67 -24.79
C ASP A 110 -13.52 4.20 -24.38
N GLY A 111 -12.63 3.31 -24.84
CA GLY A 111 -12.65 1.89 -24.49
C GLY A 111 -12.41 1.62 -23.00
N ALA A 112 -11.53 2.39 -22.34
CA ALA A 112 -11.32 2.28 -20.89
C ALA A 112 -12.56 2.71 -20.10
N LEU A 113 -13.17 3.84 -20.48
CA LEU A 113 -14.37 4.39 -19.82
C LEU A 113 -15.61 3.51 -20.03
N GLN A 114 -15.81 2.98 -21.25
CA GLN A 114 -16.91 2.06 -21.55
C GLN A 114 -16.81 0.74 -20.77
N ALA A 115 -15.60 0.32 -20.43
CA ALA A 115 -15.36 -0.86 -19.61
C ALA A 115 -15.48 -0.60 -18.09
N GLY A 116 -15.85 0.61 -17.66
CA GLY A 116 -16.02 0.98 -16.25
C GLY A 116 -14.73 1.41 -15.55
N GLY A 117 -13.64 1.62 -16.30
CA GLY A 117 -12.36 2.11 -15.78
C GLY A 117 -12.29 3.64 -15.71
N SER A 118 -11.06 4.17 -15.71
CA SER A 118 -10.83 5.62 -15.67
C SER A 118 -9.70 6.06 -16.59
N VAL A 119 -9.69 7.35 -16.91
CA VAL A 119 -8.59 8.04 -17.57
C VAL A 119 -8.03 9.06 -16.60
N ARG A 120 -6.77 8.87 -16.20
CA ARG A 120 -6.11 9.74 -15.23
C ARG A 120 -4.76 10.20 -15.74
N CYS A 121 -4.32 11.34 -15.23
CA CYS A 121 -3.06 11.94 -15.63
C CYS A 121 -2.23 12.47 -14.46
N ILE A 122 -0.93 12.62 -14.69
CA ILE A 122 -0.05 13.45 -13.88
C ILE A 122 0.52 14.57 -14.76
N ASN A 123 0.67 15.76 -14.18
CA ASN A 123 1.30 16.89 -14.85
C ASN A 123 2.72 17.10 -14.31
N ALA A 124 3.74 16.75 -15.11
CA ALA A 124 5.15 16.94 -14.83
C ALA A 124 5.56 18.41 -15.04
N LYS A 125 5.29 19.22 -14.01
CA LYS A 125 5.50 20.68 -14.00
C LYS A 125 6.94 21.09 -14.33
N GLY A 126 7.12 21.93 -15.35
CA GLY A 126 8.44 22.47 -15.73
C GLY A 126 9.46 21.43 -16.21
N LEU A 127 9.02 20.24 -16.62
CA LEU A 127 9.90 19.13 -17.01
C LEU A 127 9.96 18.88 -18.52
N ALA A 128 9.36 19.71 -19.37
CA ALA A 128 9.32 19.50 -20.83
C ALA A 128 10.71 19.42 -21.49
N ASP A 129 11.69 20.15 -20.96
CA ASP A 129 13.07 20.13 -21.45
C ASP A 129 13.84 18.87 -21.00
N LYS A 130 13.46 18.30 -19.85
CA LYS A 130 14.10 17.10 -19.28
C LYS A 130 13.46 15.80 -19.78
N LEU A 131 12.15 15.84 -20.05
CA LEU A 131 11.37 14.72 -20.57
C LEU A 131 11.26 14.82 -22.09
N SER A 132 12.37 14.52 -22.77
CA SER A 132 12.37 14.35 -24.23
C SER A 132 11.49 13.17 -24.66
N ARG A 133 11.14 13.08 -25.95
CA ARG A 133 10.39 11.93 -26.50
C ARG A 133 11.05 10.59 -26.11
N LYS A 134 12.37 10.51 -26.22
CA LYS A 134 13.15 9.31 -25.86
C LYS A 134 13.06 8.98 -24.37
N GLU A 135 13.00 10.00 -23.51
CA GLU A 135 12.83 9.79 -22.07
C GLU A 135 11.41 9.35 -21.73
N ILE A 136 10.39 9.90 -22.40
CA ILE A 136 9.00 9.46 -22.26
C ILE A 136 8.84 8.01 -22.74
N ASP A 137 9.47 7.62 -23.85
CA ASP A 137 9.42 6.25 -24.35
C ASP A 137 10.01 5.24 -23.33
N LYS A 138 11.02 5.63 -22.54
CA LYS A 138 11.53 4.81 -21.42
C LYS A 138 10.53 4.69 -20.27
N LEU A 139 9.74 5.73 -20.01
CA LEU A 139 8.70 5.72 -18.97
C LEU A 139 7.52 4.81 -19.33
N VAL A 140 7.33 4.51 -20.64
CA VAL A 140 6.36 3.50 -21.09
C VAL A 140 6.66 2.14 -20.48
N ASP A 141 7.94 1.76 -20.36
CA ASP A 141 8.33 0.47 -19.77
C ASP A 141 7.97 0.41 -18.29
N THR A 142 8.09 1.53 -17.56
CA THR A 142 7.68 1.64 -16.16
C THR A 142 6.18 1.34 -16.00
N VAL A 143 5.31 1.99 -16.77
CA VAL A 143 3.86 1.76 -16.61
C VAL A 143 3.41 0.38 -17.06
N LYS A 144 4.10 -0.22 -18.05
CA LYS A 144 3.84 -1.60 -18.51
C LYS A 144 4.12 -2.64 -17.44
N THR A 145 5.11 -2.42 -16.58
CA THR A 145 5.37 -3.31 -15.42
C THR A 145 4.15 -3.44 -14.51
N TYR A 146 3.28 -2.43 -14.47
CA TYR A 146 2.05 -2.40 -13.67
C TYR A 146 0.78 -2.72 -14.49
N GLY A 147 0.94 -3.30 -15.68
CA GLY A 147 -0.16 -3.78 -16.52
C GLY A 147 -0.75 -2.74 -17.48
N ALA A 148 -0.32 -1.47 -17.44
CA ALA A 148 -0.82 -0.47 -18.37
C ALA A 148 -0.38 -0.77 -19.81
N LYS A 149 -1.31 -0.62 -20.76
CA LYS A 149 -1.04 -0.94 -22.18
C LYS A 149 -0.19 0.11 -22.89
N GLY A 150 -0.15 1.33 -22.37
CA GLY A 150 0.63 2.44 -22.94
C GLY A 150 0.60 3.69 -22.07
N LEU A 151 1.41 4.66 -22.48
CA LEU A 151 1.50 5.98 -21.85
C LEU A 151 1.21 7.03 -22.92
N ALA A 152 0.06 7.68 -22.83
CA ALA A 152 -0.25 8.83 -23.65
C ALA A 152 0.42 10.08 -23.05
N TYR A 153 0.85 11.02 -23.89
CA TYR A 153 1.47 12.24 -23.39
C TYR A 153 1.18 13.46 -24.25
N THR A 154 1.24 14.63 -23.63
CA THR A 154 1.35 15.94 -24.27
C THR A 154 2.55 16.65 -23.66
N ARG A 155 3.50 17.09 -24.49
CA ARG A 155 4.68 17.85 -24.09
C ARG A 155 4.58 19.25 -24.67
N CYS A 156 4.54 20.26 -23.79
CA CYS A 156 4.39 21.67 -24.14
C CYS A 156 5.73 22.39 -23.91
N THR A 157 6.53 22.62 -24.95
CA THR A 157 7.69 23.53 -24.85
C THR A 157 7.32 24.92 -25.36
N ALA A 158 8.17 25.93 -25.13
CA ALA A 158 7.95 27.28 -25.65
C ALA A 158 8.00 27.35 -27.20
N GLU A 159 8.68 26.40 -27.83
CA GLU A 159 8.92 26.38 -29.29
C GLU A 159 7.96 25.46 -30.03
N ASN A 160 7.55 24.34 -29.42
CA ASN A 160 6.74 23.33 -30.09
C ASN A 160 5.93 22.49 -29.09
N GLU A 161 4.70 22.16 -29.46
CA GLU A 161 3.85 21.24 -28.73
C GLU A 161 3.78 19.88 -29.44
N THR A 162 4.00 18.81 -28.70
CA THR A 162 3.93 17.45 -29.25
C THR A 162 3.02 16.58 -28.39
N SER A 163 2.04 15.93 -29.00
CA SER A 163 1.12 15.02 -28.30
C SER A 163 0.97 13.70 -29.04
N SER A 164 0.80 12.60 -28.30
CA SER A 164 0.53 11.28 -28.85
C SER A 164 -0.96 11.04 -29.15
N PHE A 165 -1.86 11.83 -28.57
CA PHE A 165 -3.31 11.56 -28.59
C PHE A 165 -4.18 12.79 -28.90
N GLU A 166 -3.72 14.02 -28.63
CA GLU A 166 -4.58 15.21 -28.80
C GLU A 166 -5.05 15.41 -30.24
N LYS A 167 -4.35 14.90 -31.25
CA LYS A 167 -4.80 14.95 -32.66
C LYS A 167 -6.15 14.28 -32.92
N PHE A 168 -6.61 13.42 -32.01
CA PHE A 168 -7.91 12.76 -32.07
C PHE A 168 -9.02 13.54 -31.35
N LEU A 169 -8.66 14.55 -30.56
CA LEU A 169 -9.58 15.32 -29.74
C LEU A 169 -10.05 16.59 -30.46
N SER A 170 -11.27 17.03 -30.14
CA SER A 170 -11.74 18.37 -30.51
C SER A 170 -10.92 19.46 -29.80
N ASP A 171 -10.88 20.67 -30.35
CA ASP A 171 -10.14 21.77 -29.72
C ASP A 171 -10.74 22.19 -28.37
N GLU A 172 -12.07 22.05 -28.21
CA GLU A 172 -12.76 22.25 -26.93
C GLU A 172 -12.31 21.22 -25.89
N THR A 173 -12.29 19.93 -26.25
CA THR A 173 -11.82 18.84 -25.37
C THR A 173 -10.35 19.01 -24.99
N LYS A 174 -9.48 19.41 -25.93
CA LYS A 174 -8.06 19.69 -25.63
C LYS A 174 -7.92 20.81 -24.61
N ALA A 175 -8.63 21.93 -24.82
CA ALA A 175 -8.58 23.07 -23.91
C ALA A 175 -9.10 22.69 -22.51
N ALA A 176 -10.21 21.95 -22.44
CA ALA A 176 -10.77 21.46 -21.19
C ALA A 176 -9.83 20.49 -20.47
N LEU A 177 -9.20 19.55 -21.20
CA LEU A 177 -8.22 18.61 -20.63
C LEU A 177 -7.01 19.34 -20.06
N ARG A 178 -6.42 20.27 -20.83
CA ARG A 178 -5.26 21.04 -20.38
C ARG A 178 -5.60 21.92 -19.19
N ALA A 179 -6.78 22.53 -19.17
CA ALA A 179 -7.26 23.31 -18.02
C ALA A 179 -7.47 22.43 -16.78
N ALA A 180 -8.14 21.29 -16.93
CA ALA A 180 -8.37 20.34 -15.84
C ALA A 180 -7.07 19.79 -15.26
N ALA A 181 -6.09 19.47 -16.12
CA ALA A 181 -4.78 19.00 -15.72
C ALA A 181 -3.81 20.12 -15.28
N GLY A 182 -4.24 21.38 -15.38
CA GLY A 182 -3.44 22.57 -15.09
C GLY A 182 -2.16 22.65 -15.93
N VAL A 183 -2.18 22.28 -17.21
CA VAL A 183 -1.00 22.26 -18.09
C VAL A 183 -0.60 23.67 -18.51
N GLU A 184 0.68 23.99 -18.35
CA GLU A 184 1.28 25.25 -18.75
C GLU A 184 2.44 25.02 -19.73
N THR A 185 2.93 26.09 -20.37
CA THR A 185 4.16 26.01 -21.17
C THR A 185 5.33 25.60 -20.27
N GLY A 186 6.06 24.57 -20.67
CA GLY A 186 7.14 23.96 -19.88
C GLY A 186 6.77 22.61 -19.26
N ASP A 187 5.52 22.17 -19.38
CA ASP A 187 5.01 20.96 -18.73
C ASP A 187 4.98 19.72 -19.65
N VAL A 188 4.89 18.54 -19.02
CA VAL A 188 4.53 17.29 -19.69
C VAL A 188 3.35 16.64 -19.00
N LEU A 189 2.23 16.55 -19.71
CA LEU A 189 1.07 15.77 -19.31
C LEU A 189 1.32 14.30 -19.67
N LEU A 190 1.15 13.41 -18.70
CA LEU A 190 1.29 11.95 -18.87
C LEU A 190 -0.03 11.30 -18.45
N VAL A 191 -0.63 10.51 -19.34
CA VAL A 191 -1.99 9.99 -19.20
C VAL A 191 -1.99 8.48 -19.33
N VAL A 192 -2.66 7.82 -18.40
CA VAL A 192 -2.93 6.37 -18.41
C VAL A 192 -4.44 6.16 -18.39
N ALA A 193 -4.89 5.24 -19.23
CA ALA A 193 -6.28 4.82 -19.34
C ALA A 193 -6.32 3.30 -19.33
N ASP A 194 -7.12 2.72 -18.45
CA ASP A 194 -7.35 1.27 -18.42
C ASP A 194 -8.76 0.97 -17.89
N ALA A 195 -9.27 -0.21 -18.23
CA ALA A 195 -10.54 -0.72 -17.74
C ALA A 195 -10.51 -0.99 -16.22
N LYS A 196 -9.31 -1.23 -15.65
CA LYS A 196 -9.13 -1.47 -14.21
C LYS A 196 -8.48 -0.26 -13.53
N ASN A 197 -9.18 0.33 -12.56
CA ASN A 197 -8.64 1.45 -11.77
C ASN A 197 -7.36 1.07 -11.01
N SER A 198 -7.23 -0.17 -10.55
CA SER A 198 -6.00 -0.66 -9.90
C SER A 198 -4.77 -0.55 -10.81
N VAL A 199 -4.92 -0.81 -12.12
CA VAL A 199 -3.83 -0.65 -13.12
C VAL A 199 -3.50 0.83 -13.30
N VAL A 200 -4.51 1.70 -13.43
CA VAL A 200 -4.32 3.15 -13.59
C VAL A 200 -3.57 3.73 -12.38
N PHE A 201 -4.02 3.40 -11.17
CA PHE A 201 -3.42 3.85 -9.92
C PHE A 201 -1.98 3.36 -9.77
N ALA A 202 -1.74 2.05 -9.90
CA ALA A 202 -0.41 1.48 -9.74
C ALA A 202 0.59 2.02 -10.77
N ALA A 203 0.18 2.14 -12.04
CA ALA A 203 1.02 2.66 -13.11
C ALA A 203 1.39 4.13 -12.90
N LEU A 204 0.42 5.00 -12.61
CA LEU A 204 0.68 6.43 -12.40
C LEU A 204 1.40 6.70 -11.09
N GLY A 205 1.11 5.96 -10.02
CA GLY A 205 1.82 6.05 -8.74
C GLY A 205 3.30 5.68 -8.86
N ALA A 206 3.62 4.60 -9.58
CA ALA A 206 4.99 4.23 -9.87
C ALA A 206 5.70 5.24 -10.78
N LEU A 207 5.00 5.72 -11.83
CA LEU A 207 5.52 6.72 -12.75
C LEU A 207 5.87 8.03 -12.02
N ARG A 208 4.97 8.46 -11.12
CA ARG A 208 5.14 9.62 -10.25
C ARG A 208 6.44 9.52 -9.45
N LEU A 209 6.67 8.40 -8.76
CA LEU A 209 7.89 8.17 -7.97
C LEU A 209 9.14 8.11 -8.86
N ALA A 210 9.07 7.47 -10.03
CA ALA A 210 10.19 7.37 -10.95
C ALA A 210 10.64 8.76 -11.48
N ILE A 211 9.68 9.62 -11.84
CA ILE A 211 9.95 10.99 -12.27
C ILE A 211 10.56 11.80 -11.13
N ALA A 212 9.97 11.72 -9.93
CA ALA A 212 10.42 12.47 -8.77
C ALA A 212 11.86 12.12 -8.37
N LYS A 213 12.19 10.82 -8.30
CA LYS A 213 13.54 10.36 -7.98
C LYS A 213 14.56 10.80 -9.04
N LYS A 214 14.21 10.65 -10.32
CA LYS A 214 15.12 10.98 -11.43
C LYS A 214 15.41 12.47 -11.55
N HIS A 215 14.45 13.33 -11.21
CA HIS A 215 14.54 14.77 -11.36
C HIS A 215 14.75 15.53 -10.05
N GLY A 216 15.00 14.82 -8.94
CA GLY A 216 15.31 15.41 -7.64
C GLY A 216 14.16 16.24 -7.07
N LEU A 217 12.91 15.79 -7.26
CA LEU A 217 11.73 16.48 -6.73
C LEU A 217 11.45 16.15 -5.26
N ILE A 218 12.13 15.13 -4.73
CA ILE A 218 11.95 14.62 -3.37
C ILE A 218 12.90 15.37 -2.44
N ASP A 219 12.36 16.02 -1.42
CA ASP A 219 13.16 16.59 -0.34
C ASP A 219 13.59 15.49 0.63
N GLU A 220 14.83 15.01 0.48
CA GLU A 220 15.38 13.92 1.32
C GLU A 220 15.63 14.34 2.78
N GLY A 221 15.63 15.65 3.08
CA GLY A 221 15.76 16.15 4.46
C GLY A 221 14.44 16.21 5.22
N LYS A 222 13.30 15.97 4.54
CA LYS A 222 11.97 16.13 5.11
C LYS A 222 11.38 14.79 5.55
N PHE A 223 10.80 14.77 6.74
CA PHE A 223 9.97 13.66 7.23
C PHE A 223 8.50 14.03 7.16
N ASN A 224 7.75 13.33 6.31
CA ASN A 224 6.32 13.48 6.16
C ASN A 224 5.61 12.23 6.68
N PHE A 225 4.94 12.37 7.82
CA PHE A 225 4.10 11.34 8.41
C PHE A 225 2.63 11.54 8.03
N LEU A 226 1.95 10.43 7.79
CA LEU A 226 0.50 10.38 7.66
C LEU A 226 -0.03 9.01 8.07
N TRP A 227 -1.31 8.98 8.39
CA TRP A 227 -2.12 7.78 8.52
C TRP A 227 -2.90 7.55 7.24
N VAL A 228 -2.89 6.34 6.72
CA VAL A 228 -3.90 5.88 5.78
C VAL A 228 -4.96 5.10 6.54
N THR A 229 -6.23 5.44 6.35
CA THR A 229 -7.37 4.88 7.10
C THR A 229 -8.46 4.42 6.13
N ASP A 230 -9.58 3.89 6.64
CA ASP A 230 -10.75 3.50 5.82
C ASP A 230 -10.40 2.54 4.66
N PHE A 231 -9.44 1.63 4.91
CA PHE A 231 -9.09 0.58 3.95
C PHE A 231 -10.31 -0.27 3.61
N PRO A 232 -10.41 -0.82 2.38
CA PRO A 232 -11.40 -1.85 2.11
C PRO A 232 -11.10 -3.08 2.95
N PHE A 233 -12.15 -3.73 3.44
CA PHE A 233 -12.02 -4.97 4.18
C PHE A 233 -11.60 -6.11 3.26
N PHE A 234 -12.26 -6.17 2.09
CA PHE A 234 -12.10 -7.23 1.12
C PHE A 234 -11.30 -6.74 -0.09
N GLU A 235 -10.41 -7.59 -0.59
CA GLU A 235 -9.73 -7.42 -1.87
C GLU A 235 -10.07 -8.62 -2.76
N TYR A 236 -10.48 -8.36 -4.01
CA TYR A 236 -10.76 -9.45 -4.95
C TYR A 236 -9.47 -9.99 -5.54
N SER A 237 -9.16 -11.27 -5.30
CA SER A 237 -8.05 -11.95 -5.93
C SER A 237 -8.52 -12.60 -7.23
N GLU A 238 -7.99 -12.13 -8.36
CA GLU A 238 -8.24 -12.75 -9.68
C GLU A 238 -7.60 -14.14 -9.78
N GLU A 239 -6.48 -14.36 -9.08
CA GLU A 239 -5.77 -15.64 -9.03
C GLU A 239 -6.61 -16.71 -8.31
N GLU A 240 -7.20 -16.35 -7.17
CA GLU A 240 -8.02 -17.25 -6.36
C GLU A 240 -9.49 -17.24 -6.76
N GLY A 241 -9.90 -16.31 -7.64
CA GLY A 241 -11.28 -16.13 -8.08
C GLY A 241 -12.26 -15.76 -6.96
N ARG A 242 -11.78 -15.15 -5.87
CA ARG A 242 -12.58 -14.85 -4.66
C ARG A 242 -12.08 -13.62 -3.92
N PHE A 243 -12.93 -13.09 -3.03
CA PHE A 243 -12.50 -12.08 -2.07
C PHE A 243 -11.58 -12.67 -0.99
N MET A 244 -10.53 -11.92 -0.70
CA MET A 244 -9.57 -12.15 0.39
C MET A 244 -9.65 -10.97 1.35
N ALA A 245 -9.14 -11.16 2.58
CA ALA A 245 -9.03 -10.07 3.52
C ALA A 245 -7.82 -9.21 3.11
N MET A 246 -8.00 -7.89 3.04
CA MET A 246 -6.90 -6.98 2.68
C MET A 246 -5.82 -6.92 3.77
N HIS A 247 -6.24 -6.98 5.04
CA HIS A 247 -5.34 -7.02 6.19
C HIS A 247 -5.29 -8.43 6.78
N HIS A 248 -6.14 -8.70 7.77
CA HIS A 248 -6.30 -10.05 8.30
C HIS A 248 -7.78 -10.35 8.61
N PRO A 249 -8.18 -11.63 8.66
CA PRO A 249 -9.60 -12.03 8.80
C PRO A 249 -10.30 -11.60 10.09
N PHE A 250 -9.59 -11.07 11.08
CA PHE A 250 -10.14 -10.66 12.38
C PHE A 250 -10.19 -9.14 12.55
N THR A 251 -9.90 -8.38 11.50
CA THR A 251 -10.10 -6.92 11.49
C THR A 251 -11.58 -6.62 11.65
N MET A 252 -11.93 -5.57 12.39
CA MET A 252 -13.31 -5.13 12.58
C MET A 252 -13.78 -4.41 11.30
N PRO A 253 -14.90 -4.82 10.68
CA PRO A 253 -15.52 -4.03 9.62
C PRO A 253 -16.09 -2.72 10.18
N ASN A 254 -16.21 -1.70 9.33
CA ASN A 254 -16.93 -0.48 9.70
C ASN A 254 -18.41 -0.82 9.91
N GLU A 255 -18.95 -0.44 11.05
CA GLU A 255 -20.33 -0.76 11.44
C GLU A 255 -21.37 -0.25 10.43
N ALA A 256 -21.09 0.90 9.81
CA ALA A 256 -21.97 1.52 8.82
C ALA A 256 -22.05 0.77 7.49
N ASP A 257 -21.15 -0.18 7.24
CA ASP A 257 -21.09 -0.96 6.00
C ASP A 257 -21.45 -2.44 6.20
N LEU A 258 -21.91 -2.81 7.39
CA LEU A 258 -22.25 -4.20 7.73
C LEU A 258 -23.38 -4.78 6.87
N ASP A 259 -24.27 -3.97 6.32
CA ASP A 259 -25.35 -4.39 5.43
C ASP A 259 -24.85 -4.79 4.03
N LYS A 260 -23.63 -4.38 3.67
CA LYS A 260 -23.02 -4.63 2.35
C LYS A 260 -22.21 -5.92 2.28
N VAL A 261 -21.91 -6.56 3.41
CA VAL A 261 -21.00 -7.72 3.49
C VAL A 261 -21.33 -8.84 2.49
N GLU A 262 -22.61 -9.16 2.31
CA GLU A 262 -23.05 -10.20 1.38
C GLU A 262 -23.39 -9.69 -0.03
N THR A 263 -23.71 -8.41 -0.18
CA THR A 263 -24.26 -7.83 -1.42
C THR A 263 -23.21 -7.07 -2.24
N ASP A 264 -22.34 -6.33 -1.56
CA ASP A 264 -21.27 -5.53 -2.14
C ASP A 264 -20.03 -5.53 -1.20
N PRO A 265 -19.34 -6.68 -1.07
CA PRO A 265 -18.19 -6.80 -0.18
C PRO A 265 -17.07 -5.81 -0.51
N GLY A 266 -16.93 -5.39 -1.78
CA GLY A 266 -15.91 -4.42 -2.19
C GLY A 266 -16.10 -3.02 -1.60
N ALA A 267 -17.31 -2.68 -1.15
CA ALA A 267 -17.62 -1.40 -0.53
C ALA A 267 -17.52 -1.41 1.01
N VAL A 268 -17.21 -2.55 1.63
CA VAL A 268 -17.08 -2.67 3.08
C VAL A 268 -15.74 -2.10 3.51
N ARG A 269 -15.74 -1.06 4.34
CA ARG A 269 -14.52 -0.53 4.94
C ARG A 269 -14.13 -1.34 6.17
N ALA A 270 -12.83 -1.37 6.45
CA ALA A 270 -12.21 -1.91 7.64
C ALA A 270 -11.87 -0.77 8.61
N ARG A 271 -11.96 -1.07 9.90
CA ARG A 271 -11.40 -0.26 11.00
C ARG A 271 -9.90 -0.56 11.11
N ALA A 272 -9.17 -0.25 10.05
CA ALA A 272 -7.74 -0.49 9.86
C ALA A 272 -7.02 0.80 9.50
N TYR A 273 -5.74 0.86 9.86
CA TYR A 273 -4.92 2.06 9.74
C TYR A 273 -3.46 1.68 9.56
N ASP A 274 -2.79 2.42 8.67
CA ASP A 274 -1.36 2.29 8.40
C ASP A 274 -0.65 3.62 8.63
N MET A 275 0.46 3.59 9.35
CA MET A 275 1.34 4.76 9.46
C MET A 275 2.36 4.73 8.34
N VAL A 276 2.43 5.83 7.61
CA VAL A 276 3.32 6.01 6.46
C VAL A 276 4.31 7.13 6.76
N LEU A 277 5.58 6.88 6.44
CA LEU A 277 6.64 7.87 6.44
C LEU A 277 7.32 7.89 5.08
N ASN A 278 7.28 9.04 4.39
CA ASN A 278 8.03 9.25 3.14
C ASN A 278 7.80 8.17 2.07
N GLY A 279 6.55 7.69 1.96
CA GLY A 279 6.18 6.63 1.02
C GLY A 279 6.52 5.20 1.46
N CYS A 280 6.97 5.03 2.70
CA CYS A 280 7.20 3.73 3.32
C CYS A 280 6.15 3.48 4.41
N GLU A 281 5.53 2.31 4.37
CA GLU A 281 4.67 1.81 5.45
C GLU A 281 5.54 1.44 6.66
N LEU A 282 5.45 2.24 7.73
CA LEU A 282 6.19 2.00 8.97
C LEU A 282 5.56 0.89 9.80
N GLY A 283 4.24 0.79 9.76
CA GLY A 283 3.48 -0.19 10.50
C GLY A 283 2.00 -0.05 10.21
N GLY A 284 1.26 -1.10 10.57
CA GLY A 284 -0.16 -1.21 10.30
C GLY A 284 -0.89 -1.92 11.42
N GLY A 285 -2.18 -1.65 11.53
CA GLY A 285 -3.00 -2.09 12.64
C GLY A 285 -4.49 -2.09 12.31
N SER A 286 -5.26 -2.66 13.23
CA SER A 286 -6.71 -2.61 13.15
C SER A 286 -7.36 -2.84 14.50
N ILE A 287 -8.60 -2.37 14.62
CA ILE A 287 -9.50 -2.82 15.67
C ILE A 287 -9.89 -4.26 15.34
N ARG A 288 -9.96 -5.13 16.36
CA ARG A 288 -10.25 -6.54 16.18
C ARG A 288 -11.72 -6.84 16.40
N ILE A 289 -12.26 -7.76 15.63
CA ILE A 289 -13.54 -8.39 15.93
C ILE A 289 -13.40 -9.11 17.27
N ASN A 290 -14.30 -8.81 18.20
CA ASN A 290 -14.41 -9.47 19.50
C ASN A 290 -15.77 -10.21 19.67
N ASP A 291 -16.67 -10.10 18.69
CA ASP A 291 -17.94 -10.81 18.67
C ASP A 291 -17.86 -12.09 17.82
N PRO A 292 -18.15 -13.29 18.38
CA PRO A 292 -18.03 -14.54 17.65
C PRO A 292 -19.05 -14.70 16.51
N VAL A 293 -20.21 -14.03 16.58
CA VAL A 293 -21.24 -14.10 15.52
C VAL A 293 -20.77 -13.31 14.30
N LEU A 294 -20.28 -12.09 14.51
CA LEU A 294 -19.69 -11.25 13.48
C LEU A 294 -18.45 -11.91 12.87
N GLN A 295 -17.56 -12.48 13.70
CA GLN A 295 -16.37 -13.17 13.19
C GLN A 295 -16.74 -14.31 12.23
N ASN A 296 -17.75 -15.10 12.58
CA ASN A 296 -18.24 -16.18 11.72
C ASN A 296 -18.86 -15.65 10.41
N ARG A 297 -19.60 -14.54 10.48
CA ARG A 297 -20.16 -13.86 9.30
C ARG A 297 -19.05 -13.41 8.34
N MET A 298 -18.00 -12.77 8.86
CA MET A 298 -16.87 -12.31 8.03
C MET A 298 -16.08 -13.48 7.42
N LEU A 299 -15.86 -14.57 8.17
CA LEU A 299 -15.20 -15.77 7.64
C LEU A 299 -16.01 -16.41 6.50
N LYS A 300 -17.34 -16.47 6.63
CA LYS A 300 -18.21 -16.94 5.54
C LYS A 300 -18.11 -16.05 4.30
N ALA A 301 -18.09 -14.72 4.47
CA ALA A 301 -17.91 -13.77 3.37
C ALA A 301 -16.55 -13.93 2.67
N LEU A 302 -15.50 -14.36 3.41
CA LEU A 302 -14.19 -14.73 2.87
C LEU A 302 -14.15 -16.12 2.20
N GLY A 303 -15.28 -16.83 2.13
CA GLY A 303 -15.41 -18.14 1.50
C GLY A 303 -15.03 -19.32 2.38
N PHE A 304 -14.87 -19.14 3.70
CA PHE A 304 -14.64 -20.27 4.60
C PHE A 304 -15.93 -21.07 4.82
N THR A 305 -15.81 -22.40 4.73
CA THR A 305 -16.82 -23.30 5.30
C THR A 305 -16.70 -23.28 6.83
N GLU A 306 -17.77 -23.62 7.53
CA GLU A 306 -17.75 -23.69 8.99
C GLU A 306 -16.68 -24.68 9.50
N ALA A 307 -16.54 -25.84 8.85
CA ALA A 307 -15.52 -26.83 9.20
C ALA A 307 -14.10 -26.26 9.06
N ARG A 308 -13.79 -25.60 7.93
CA ARG A 308 -12.47 -25.00 7.69
C ARG A 308 -12.19 -23.84 8.64
N ALA A 309 -13.18 -22.99 8.90
CA ALA A 309 -13.09 -21.90 9.86
C ALA A 309 -12.78 -22.43 11.28
N ARG A 310 -13.45 -23.51 11.70
CA ARG A 310 -13.20 -24.16 12.99
C ARG A 310 -11.83 -24.82 13.07
N GLU A 311 -11.41 -25.51 12.02
CA GLU A 311 -10.09 -26.14 11.96
C GLU A 311 -8.97 -25.10 12.06
N SER A 312 -9.11 -23.97 11.35
CA SER A 312 -8.07 -22.93 11.32
C SER A 312 -8.11 -21.99 12.53
N PHE A 313 -9.30 -21.64 13.03
CA PHE A 313 -9.50 -20.53 13.99
C PHE A 313 -10.38 -20.88 15.18
N GLY A 314 -10.76 -22.16 15.35
CA GLY A 314 -11.69 -22.60 16.40
C GLY A 314 -11.26 -22.19 17.80
N PHE A 315 -9.96 -22.27 18.10
CA PHE A 315 -9.39 -21.86 19.39
C PHE A 315 -9.67 -20.38 19.71
N LEU A 316 -9.55 -19.49 18.72
CA LEU A 316 -9.77 -18.05 18.89
C LEU A 316 -11.27 -17.74 18.98
N MET A 317 -12.07 -18.37 18.12
CA MET A 317 -13.53 -18.23 18.12
C MET A 317 -14.14 -18.70 19.45
N ASP A 318 -13.62 -19.78 20.03
CA ASP A 318 -14.05 -20.26 21.34
C ASP A 318 -13.58 -19.31 22.45
N ALA A 319 -12.37 -18.78 22.36
CA ALA A 319 -11.86 -17.81 23.31
C ALA A 319 -12.74 -16.54 23.39
N TYR A 320 -13.26 -16.04 22.26
CA TYR A 320 -14.17 -14.88 22.23
C TYR A 320 -15.46 -15.07 23.03
N ARG A 321 -15.92 -16.32 23.20
CA ARG A 321 -17.13 -16.63 23.98
C ARG A 321 -16.96 -16.42 25.49
N TYR A 322 -15.72 -16.32 25.97
CA TYR A 322 -15.42 -16.09 27.39
C TYR A 322 -15.30 -14.61 27.75
N GLY A 323 -15.82 -13.72 26.89
CA GLY A 323 -15.85 -12.27 27.15
C GLY A 323 -14.61 -11.55 26.62
N ALA A 324 -14.34 -11.66 25.31
CA ALA A 324 -13.27 -10.87 24.70
C ALA A 324 -13.58 -9.36 24.78
N PRO A 325 -12.68 -8.55 25.38
CA PRO A 325 -12.87 -7.11 25.41
C PRO A 325 -12.79 -6.56 23.98
N PRO A 326 -13.39 -5.39 23.68
CA PRO A 326 -12.99 -4.59 22.52
C PRO A 326 -11.48 -4.40 22.59
N HIS A 327 -10.76 -4.63 21.50
CA HIS A 327 -9.31 -4.50 21.47
C HIS A 327 -8.84 -4.14 20.07
N GLY A 328 -7.67 -3.54 20.00
CA GLY A 328 -7.02 -3.16 18.75
C GLY A 328 -5.52 -3.10 18.96
N GLY A 329 -4.78 -3.12 17.86
CA GLY A 329 -3.33 -3.12 17.93
C GLY A 329 -2.69 -2.75 16.61
N MET A 330 -1.37 -2.58 16.68
CA MET A 330 -0.53 -2.17 15.58
C MET A 330 0.85 -2.79 15.75
N ALA A 331 1.48 -3.12 14.63
CA ALA A 331 2.88 -3.54 14.61
C ALA A 331 3.71 -2.61 13.73
N PHE A 332 4.84 -2.11 14.24
CA PHE A 332 5.85 -1.41 13.43
C PHE A 332 6.86 -2.40 12.89
N GLY A 333 7.32 -2.20 11.65
CA GLY A 333 8.58 -2.78 11.18
C GLY A 333 9.75 -2.03 11.79
N LEU A 334 10.36 -2.57 12.84
CA LEU A 334 11.52 -1.94 13.50
C LEU A 334 12.68 -1.75 12.52
N ASP A 335 12.92 -2.73 11.65
CA ASP A 335 14.01 -2.63 10.68
C ASP A 335 13.74 -1.52 9.65
N ARG A 336 12.48 -1.32 9.22
CA ARG A 336 12.11 -0.20 8.33
C ARG A 336 12.27 1.14 9.02
N LEU A 337 11.84 1.24 10.28
CA LEU A 337 12.03 2.44 11.09
C LEU A 337 13.52 2.78 11.23
N ALA A 338 14.35 1.78 11.54
CA ALA A 338 15.80 1.96 11.62
C ALA A 338 16.40 2.36 10.27
N MET A 339 15.99 1.71 9.17
CA MET A 339 16.45 2.04 7.81
C MET A 339 16.18 3.51 7.49
N LEU A 340 14.97 4.01 7.75
CA LEU A 340 14.58 5.39 7.46
C LEU A 340 15.28 6.41 8.37
N ILE A 341 15.42 6.11 9.67
CA ILE A 341 16.12 6.98 10.63
C ILE A 341 17.61 7.09 10.30
N CYS A 342 18.23 6.00 9.85
CA CYS A 342 19.63 5.96 9.46
C CYS A 342 19.89 6.46 8.02
N GLY A 343 18.85 6.74 7.24
CA GLY A 343 18.98 7.10 5.83
C GLY A 343 19.58 5.98 4.96
N ALA A 344 19.32 4.72 5.32
CA ALA A 344 19.82 3.55 4.60
C ALA A 344 18.93 3.19 3.40
N ASP A 345 19.54 2.62 2.36
CA ASP A 345 18.84 2.21 1.12
C ASP A 345 18.21 0.82 1.21
N SER A 346 18.59 0.00 2.18
CA SER A 346 18.12 -1.38 2.33
C SER A 346 18.03 -1.80 3.79
N LEU A 347 17.08 -2.70 4.11
CA LEU A 347 17.05 -3.36 5.43
C LEU A 347 18.34 -4.13 5.74
N ARG A 348 19.09 -4.51 4.70
CA ARG A 348 20.37 -5.21 4.86
C ARG A 348 21.41 -4.34 5.58
N ASP A 349 21.31 -3.02 5.46
CA ASP A 349 22.26 -2.09 6.07
C ASP A 349 21.95 -1.82 7.56
N VAL A 350 20.78 -2.26 8.03
CA VAL A 350 20.35 -2.16 9.43
C VAL A 350 20.15 -3.52 10.10
N THR A 351 20.53 -4.60 9.41
CA THR A 351 20.47 -5.98 9.91
C THR A 351 21.89 -6.52 10.03
N ALA A 352 22.24 -7.10 11.18
CA ALA A 352 23.61 -7.61 11.41
C ALA A 352 24.01 -8.74 10.44
N PHE A 353 23.09 -9.69 10.17
CA PHE A 353 23.33 -10.85 9.29
C PHE A 353 22.16 -11.05 8.32
N PRO A 354 22.04 -10.17 7.31
CA PRO A 354 20.91 -10.16 6.40
C PRO A 354 20.96 -11.35 5.42
N LYS A 355 19.80 -11.66 4.84
CA LYS A 355 19.69 -12.59 3.72
C LYS A 355 19.76 -11.85 2.37
N VAL A 356 20.26 -12.55 1.36
CA VAL A 356 20.19 -12.10 -0.05
C VAL A 356 18.92 -12.60 -0.73
N GLN A 357 18.67 -12.19 -1.96
CA GLN A 357 17.36 -12.34 -2.65
C GLN A 357 16.80 -13.77 -2.68
N ASN A 358 17.65 -14.80 -2.72
CA ASN A 358 17.24 -16.21 -2.67
C ASN A 358 17.12 -16.78 -1.24
N ALA A 359 16.91 -15.90 -0.24
CA ALA A 359 16.85 -16.20 1.19
C ALA A 359 18.13 -16.81 1.81
N SER A 360 19.26 -16.86 1.09
CA SER A 360 20.52 -17.37 1.64
C SER A 360 21.26 -16.36 2.52
N GLU A 361 21.98 -16.87 3.51
CA GLU A 361 22.89 -16.13 4.39
C GLU A 361 24.33 -16.50 4.01
N LEU A 362 25.04 -15.56 3.38
CA LEU A 362 26.32 -15.85 2.74
C LEU A 362 27.46 -16.10 3.74
N MET A 363 27.40 -15.55 4.96
CA MET A 363 28.47 -15.67 5.94
C MET A 363 28.56 -17.09 6.50
N SER A 364 27.42 -17.70 6.82
CA SER A 364 27.31 -19.07 7.34
C SER A 364 27.07 -20.13 6.26
N GLY A 365 26.71 -19.72 5.04
CA GLY A 365 26.37 -20.64 3.94
C GLY A 365 25.00 -21.30 4.11
N CYS A 366 24.07 -20.64 4.79
CA CYS A 366 22.71 -21.14 5.05
C CYS A 366 21.74 -20.76 3.91
N PRO A 367 20.74 -21.58 3.56
CA PRO A 367 20.50 -22.96 4.04
C PRO A 367 21.51 -23.96 3.47
N SER A 368 21.74 -25.05 4.20
CA SER A 368 22.61 -26.16 3.79
C SER A 368 21.86 -27.50 3.84
N PRO A 369 22.33 -28.54 3.13
CA PRO A 369 21.80 -29.90 3.30
C PRO A 369 21.88 -30.37 4.76
N VAL A 370 20.90 -31.18 5.17
CA VAL A 370 20.84 -31.83 6.49
C VAL A 370 21.19 -33.31 6.39
N ASP A 371 21.64 -33.91 7.49
CA ASP A 371 22.03 -35.32 7.51
C ASP A 371 20.80 -36.23 7.38
N ALA A 372 20.95 -37.36 6.68
CA ALA A 372 19.87 -38.35 6.52
C ALA A 372 19.30 -38.83 7.86
N LYS A 373 20.14 -38.95 8.89
CA LYS A 373 19.72 -39.30 10.25
C LYS A 373 18.72 -38.28 10.84
N GLN A 374 18.93 -36.98 10.61
CA GLN A 374 18.03 -35.93 11.09
C GLN A 374 16.66 -36.02 10.38
N LEU A 375 16.66 -36.28 9.08
CA LEU A 375 15.45 -36.50 8.29
C LEU A 375 14.67 -37.73 8.79
N ASP A 376 15.35 -38.84 9.07
CA ASP A 376 14.76 -40.06 9.60
C ASP A 376 14.16 -39.89 11.01
N GLU A 377 14.83 -39.10 11.86
CA GLU A 377 14.36 -38.74 13.20
C GLU A 377 13.08 -37.89 13.12
N LEU A 378 13.02 -36.94 12.20
CA LEU A 378 11.86 -36.08 11.97
C LEU A 378 10.75 -36.72 11.11
N LYS A 379 10.98 -37.92 10.57
CA LYS A 379 10.09 -38.63 9.63
C LYS A 379 9.78 -37.81 8.37
N ILE A 380 10.76 -37.06 7.89
CA ILE A 380 10.67 -36.23 6.68
C ILE A 380 11.45 -36.90 5.55
N ASN A 381 10.85 -36.96 4.36
CA ASN A 381 11.54 -37.40 3.15
C ASN A 381 11.60 -36.23 2.15
N LEU A 382 12.79 -35.93 1.64
CA LEU A 382 12.95 -34.97 0.54
C LEU A 382 12.43 -35.61 -0.75
N LYS A 383 11.53 -34.90 -1.44
CA LYS A 383 11.09 -35.31 -2.78
C LYS A 383 12.24 -35.06 -3.76
N GLN A 384 12.56 -36.07 -4.56
CA GLN A 384 13.54 -35.98 -5.65
C GLN A 384 13.00 -35.17 -6.83
#